data_AF-I7JCP5-F1
#
_entry.id   AF-I7JCP5-F1
#
_cell.length_a   1.000
_cell.length_b   1.000
_cell.length_c   1.000
_cell.angle_alpha   90.00
_cell.angle_beta   90.00
_cell.angle_gamma   90.00
#
_symmetry.space_group_name_H-M   'P 1'
#
loop_
_entity.id
_entity.type
_entity.pdbx_description
1 polymer ?
#
loop_
_entity_poly.entity_id
_entity_poly.type
_entity_poly.pdbx_seq_one_letter_code
_entity_poly.pdbx_strand_id
1 'polypeptide(L)'
;MNLDITLCNSFCSLDEQTLLNFPPFYTEQINLNILHSQLESWHRIIASNATLIASKFLHITDTQCMDAPFTNVAINRNINRYFLVLIIEYLIEQKLALWLEPLSDLTMKNIFMTLVKDTNAMSTLYIKHMEFRDNLRTMDKNTEKLKDSNYYQIEQLKLTRNNYFKCQIKDTRAALYPIPIDKLCEELKEFAKLLCLYDNVETVYNLFYSPLGHKYKFHRLPDEHITYLVSILVHNKWATIILPPSVKNNIEYNQNIKNLGIRFI
;
A
#
# COMPACT_ATOMS: atom_id res chain seq x y z
N MET A 1 -10.85 15.14 -11.74
CA MET A 1 -11.50 14.28 -12.76
C MET A 1 -12.14 13.13 -11.99
N ASN A 2 -13.44 13.24 -11.69
CA ASN A 2 -14.17 12.25 -10.89
C ASN A 2 -14.36 11.00 -11.74
N LEU A 3 -13.58 9.95 -11.48
CA LEU A 3 -13.79 8.64 -12.08
C LEU A 3 -14.98 8.01 -11.35
N ASP A 4 -16.11 7.98 -12.07
CA ASP A 4 -17.43 7.56 -11.60
C ASP A 4 -17.46 6.13 -11.04
N ILE A 5 -18.33 5.93 -10.05
CA ILE A 5 -18.80 4.62 -9.55
C ILE A 5 -19.24 3.71 -10.71
N THR A 6 -19.67 4.27 -11.84
CA THR A 6 -20.00 3.55 -13.07
C THR A 6 -18.86 2.66 -13.56
N LEU A 7 -17.60 3.07 -13.39
CA LEU A 7 -16.44 2.23 -13.69
C LEU A 7 -16.23 1.14 -12.64
N CYS A 8 -16.37 1.44 -11.34
CA CYS A 8 -16.33 0.40 -10.30
C CYS A 8 -17.44 -0.65 -10.50
N ASN A 9 -18.65 -0.22 -10.84
CA ASN A 9 -19.79 -1.10 -11.10
C ASN A 9 -19.53 -2.04 -12.29
N SER A 10 -18.74 -1.62 -13.28
CA SER A 10 -18.39 -2.48 -14.42
C SER A 10 -17.44 -3.64 -14.08
N PHE A 11 -16.74 -3.56 -12.94
CA PHE A 11 -15.81 -4.60 -12.47
C PHE A 11 -16.31 -5.38 -11.24
N CYS A 12 -17.35 -4.89 -10.56
CA CYS A 12 -17.98 -5.56 -9.43
C CYS A 12 -18.99 -6.63 -9.86
N SER A 13 -19.02 -7.74 -9.14
CA SER A 13 -20.10 -8.72 -9.16
C SER A 13 -21.44 -8.13 -8.70
N LEU A 14 -22.55 -8.80 -9.02
CA LEU A 14 -23.90 -8.38 -8.61
C LEU A 14 -24.04 -8.29 -7.08
N ASP A 15 -23.39 -9.20 -6.35
CA ASP A 15 -23.37 -9.20 -4.89
C ASP A 15 -22.62 -7.99 -4.32
N GLU A 16 -21.48 -7.62 -4.92
CA GLU A 16 -20.70 -6.44 -4.54
C GLU A 16 -21.45 -5.13 -4.83
N GLN A 17 -22.15 -5.04 -5.96
CA GLN A 17 -23.00 -3.88 -6.27
C GLN A 17 -24.15 -3.73 -5.27
N THR A 18 -24.74 -4.85 -4.84
CA THR A 18 -25.80 -4.85 -3.84
C THR A 18 -25.29 -4.28 -2.50
N LEU A 19 -24.08 -4.66 -2.08
CA LEU A 19 -23.43 -4.13 -0.88
C LEU A 19 -23.09 -2.64 -1.01
N LEU A 20 -22.55 -2.20 -2.16
CA LEU A 20 -22.25 -0.78 -2.41
C LEU A 20 -23.50 0.11 -2.41
N ASN A 21 -24.68 -0.45 -2.69
CA ASN A 21 -25.94 0.27 -2.60
C ASN A 21 -26.65 0.13 -1.24
N PHE A 22 -26.03 -0.56 -0.27
CA PHE A 22 -26.59 -0.76 1.07
C PHE A 22 -26.06 0.31 2.04
N PRO A 23 -26.87 1.31 2.48
CA PRO A 23 -26.36 2.45 3.24
C PRO A 23 -25.61 2.11 4.54
N PRO A 24 -26.02 1.09 5.34
CA PRO A 24 -25.27 0.70 6.54
C PRO A 24 -23.84 0.22 6.26
N PHE A 25 -23.54 -0.22 5.04
CA PHE A 25 -22.21 -0.72 4.66
C PHE A 25 -21.11 0.36 4.77
N TYR A 26 -21.47 1.64 4.69
CA TYR A 26 -20.57 2.79 4.81
C TYR A 26 -20.31 3.23 6.26
N THR A 27 -20.96 2.59 7.24
CA THR A 27 -20.85 2.93 8.67
C THR A 27 -20.20 1.77 9.43
N GLU A 28 -19.20 2.06 10.26
CA GLU A 28 -18.55 1.06 11.13
C GLU A 28 -19.59 0.34 11.99
N GLN A 29 -19.65 -0.98 11.88
CA GLN A 29 -20.58 -1.79 12.66
C GLN A 29 -20.08 -1.98 14.09
N ILE A 30 -20.97 -1.81 15.07
CA ILE A 30 -20.64 -1.96 16.50
C ILE A 30 -20.41 -3.44 16.85
N ASN A 31 -21.18 -4.34 16.23
CA ASN A 31 -21.05 -5.77 16.43
C ASN A 31 -19.78 -6.29 15.71
N LEU A 32 -18.87 -6.93 16.46
CA LEU A 32 -17.57 -7.36 15.94
C LEU A 32 -17.66 -8.45 14.85
N ASN A 33 -18.65 -9.35 14.89
CA ASN A 33 -18.87 -10.32 13.83
C ASN A 33 -19.26 -9.64 12.52
N ILE A 34 -20.22 -8.71 12.62
CA ILE A 34 -20.71 -7.99 11.44
C ILE A 34 -19.60 -7.09 10.91
N LEU A 35 -18.84 -6.44 11.79
CA LEU A 35 -17.69 -5.64 11.41
C LEU A 35 -16.63 -6.48 10.70
N HIS A 36 -16.35 -7.71 11.15
CA HIS A 36 -15.45 -8.62 10.45
C HIS A 36 -15.91 -8.87 9.01
N SER A 37 -17.16 -9.32 8.83
CA SER A 37 -17.72 -9.58 7.50
C SER A 37 -17.80 -8.33 6.64
N GLN A 38 -17.98 -7.15 7.26
CA GLN A 38 -17.94 -5.86 6.59
C GLN A 38 -16.54 -5.56 6.07
N LEU A 39 -15.48 -5.76 6.87
CA LEU A 39 -14.09 -5.58 6.47
C LEU A 39 -13.68 -6.56 5.36
N GLU A 40 -14.09 -7.83 5.47
CA GLU A 40 -13.89 -8.84 4.41
C GLU A 40 -14.56 -8.43 3.10
N SER A 41 -15.76 -7.84 3.18
CA SER A 41 -16.49 -7.37 2.00
C SER A 41 -15.82 -6.15 1.37
N TRP A 42 -15.32 -5.20 2.18
CA TRP A 42 -14.51 -4.09 1.68
C TRP A 42 -13.24 -4.58 1.00
N HIS A 43 -12.55 -5.55 1.59
CA HIS A 43 -11.40 -6.20 0.98
C HIS A 43 -11.75 -6.78 -0.40
N ARG A 44 -12.81 -7.59 -0.52
CA ARG A 44 -13.23 -8.15 -1.80
C ARG A 44 -13.52 -7.07 -2.85
N ILE A 45 -14.30 -6.06 -2.50
CA ILE A 45 -14.63 -4.94 -3.40
C ILE A 45 -13.36 -4.22 -3.88
N ILE A 46 -12.41 -3.95 -2.98
CA ILE A 46 -11.15 -3.27 -3.32
C ILE A 46 -10.30 -4.16 -4.21
N ALA A 47 -10.19 -5.45 -3.91
CA ALA A 47 -9.44 -6.42 -4.71
C ALA A 47 -10.02 -6.56 -6.12
N SER A 48 -11.34 -6.64 -6.26
CA SER A 48 -12.05 -6.69 -7.55
C SER A 48 -11.83 -5.43 -8.39
N ASN A 49 -11.61 -4.28 -7.75
CA ASN A 49 -11.31 -3.00 -8.40
C ASN A 49 -9.81 -2.68 -8.46
N ALA A 50 -8.94 -3.61 -8.10
CA ALA A 50 -7.57 -3.29 -7.78
C ALA A 50 -6.72 -2.87 -8.98
N THR A 51 -7.10 -3.15 -10.23
CA THR A 51 -6.44 -2.56 -11.41
C THR A 51 -6.68 -1.06 -11.51
N LEU A 52 -7.89 -0.59 -11.15
CA LEU A 52 -8.24 0.82 -11.10
C LEU A 52 -7.58 1.52 -9.89
N ILE A 53 -7.45 0.79 -8.77
CA ILE A 53 -6.93 1.31 -7.51
C ILE A 53 -5.39 1.25 -7.44
N ALA A 54 -4.73 0.20 -7.94
CA ALA A 54 -3.27 0.05 -7.88
C ALA A 54 -2.50 1.09 -8.71
N SER A 55 -3.19 1.76 -9.65
CA SER A 55 -2.67 2.91 -10.38
C SER A 55 -2.70 4.22 -9.57
N LYS A 56 -3.23 4.19 -8.33
CA LYS A 56 -3.48 5.36 -7.49
C LYS A 56 -3.05 5.13 -6.04
N PHE A 57 -2.70 6.23 -5.39
CA PHE A 57 -2.67 6.29 -3.94
C PHE A 57 -4.06 6.55 -3.40
N LEU A 58 -4.37 5.97 -2.26
CA LEU A 58 -5.51 6.45 -1.49
C LEU A 58 -5.07 7.65 -0.66
N HIS A 59 -5.57 8.84 -1.01
CA HIS A 59 -5.35 10.04 -0.22
C HIS A 59 -6.42 10.14 0.87
N ILE A 60 -6.01 9.97 2.12
CA ILE A 60 -6.88 10.06 3.29
C ILE A 60 -6.70 11.45 3.90
N THR A 61 -7.59 12.36 3.53
CA THR A 61 -7.60 13.73 4.06
C THR A 61 -8.25 13.78 5.44
N ASP A 62 -8.08 14.93 6.12
CA ASP A 62 -8.66 15.23 7.43
C ASP A 62 -10.17 15.00 7.54
N THR A 63 -10.92 15.12 6.45
CA THR A 63 -12.38 15.01 6.51
C THR A 63 -12.87 13.68 5.96
N GLN A 64 -12.53 13.31 4.72
CA GLN A 64 -13.13 12.17 4.01
C GLN A 64 -12.23 11.67 2.88
N CYS A 65 -12.50 10.46 2.37
CA CYS A 65 -12.00 10.01 1.07
C CYS A 65 -13.12 10.10 0.04
N MET A 66 -12.89 10.91 -0.99
CA MET A 66 -13.86 11.13 -2.07
C MET A 66 -13.70 10.12 -3.21
N ASP A 67 -12.70 9.23 -3.12
CA ASP A 67 -12.43 8.26 -4.15
C ASP A 67 -13.37 7.05 -4.05
N ALA A 68 -13.80 6.54 -5.20
CA ALA A 68 -14.43 5.23 -5.27
C ALA A 68 -13.43 4.14 -4.87
N PRO A 69 -13.86 3.07 -4.17
CA PRO A 69 -15.24 2.70 -3.85
C PRO A 69 -15.78 3.27 -2.52
N PHE A 70 -15.03 4.14 -1.84
CA PHE A 70 -15.34 4.61 -0.48
C PHE A 70 -16.43 5.69 -0.43
N THR A 71 -16.80 6.24 -1.58
CA THR A 71 -17.93 7.16 -1.73
C THR A 71 -18.93 6.59 -2.74
N ASN A 72 -20.21 6.60 -2.38
CA ASN A 72 -21.34 6.34 -3.27
C ASN A 72 -22.29 7.54 -3.31
N VAL A 73 -22.19 8.33 -4.38
CA VAL A 73 -23.00 9.53 -4.63
C VAL A 73 -24.48 9.18 -4.82
N ALA A 74 -24.79 8.02 -5.42
CA ALA A 74 -26.17 7.63 -5.75
C ALA A 74 -27.05 7.45 -4.51
N ILE A 75 -26.48 6.94 -3.42
CA ILE A 75 -27.18 6.78 -2.13
C ILE A 75 -26.76 7.84 -1.10
N ASN A 76 -25.98 8.84 -1.51
CA ASN A 76 -25.42 9.89 -0.65
C ASN A 76 -24.73 9.30 0.61
N ARG A 77 -23.78 8.40 0.38
CA ARG A 77 -22.99 7.76 1.44
C ARG A 77 -21.50 7.83 1.13
N ASN A 78 -20.73 7.96 2.19
CA ASN A 78 -19.29 8.00 2.17
C ASN A 78 -18.74 7.40 3.46
N ILE A 79 -17.57 6.79 3.38
CA ILE A 79 -16.87 6.30 4.57
C ILE A 79 -16.19 7.48 5.26
N ASN A 80 -16.40 7.59 6.57
CA ASN A 80 -15.68 8.58 7.38
C ASN A 80 -14.20 8.17 7.53
N ARG A 81 -13.32 9.15 7.75
CA ARG A 81 -11.87 8.91 7.89
C ARG A 81 -11.53 7.81 8.89
N TYR A 82 -12.20 7.80 10.04
CA TYR A 82 -11.92 6.88 11.14
C TYR A 82 -12.18 5.42 10.74
N PHE A 83 -13.31 5.14 10.07
CA PHE A 83 -13.63 3.82 9.58
C PHE A 83 -12.74 3.44 8.37
N LEU A 84 -12.39 4.40 7.51
CA LEU A 84 -11.47 4.15 6.40
C LEU A 84 -10.11 3.68 6.88
N VAL A 85 -9.53 4.33 7.90
CA VAL A 85 -8.26 3.88 8.50
C VAL A 85 -8.39 2.45 9.01
N LEU A 86 -9.51 2.06 9.63
CA LEU A 86 -9.73 0.67 10.04
C LEU A 86 -9.71 -0.31 8.86
N ILE A 87 -10.37 0.05 7.75
CA ILE A 87 -10.36 -0.76 6.52
C ILE A 87 -8.93 -0.90 6.00
N ILE A 88 -8.16 0.18 5.99
CA ILE A 88 -6.75 0.12 5.56
C ILE A 88 -5.92 -0.75 6.49
N GLU A 89 -6.03 -0.61 7.81
CA GLU A 89 -5.33 -1.50 8.76
C GLU A 89 -5.65 -2.97 8.49
N TYR A 90 -6.92 -3.30 8.23
CA TYR A 90 -7.31 -4.64 7.85
C TYR A 90 -6.60 -5.11 6.57
N LEU A 91 -6.55 -4.27 5.52
CA LEU A 91 -5.83 -4.61 4.28
C LEU A 91 -4.32 -4.77 4.49
N ILE A 92 -3.72 -4.00 5.40
CA ILE A 92 -2.30 -4.13 5.74
C ILE A 92 -2.05 -5.47 6.46
N GLU A 93 -2.95 -5.95 7.32
CA GLU A 93 -2.86 -7.32 7.87
C GLU A 93 -2.96 -8.39 6.78
N GLN A 94 -3.81 -8.17 5.77
CA GLN A 94 -3.91 -9.05 4.61
C GLN A 94 -2.74 -8.89 3.61
N LYS A 95 -1.75 -8.04 3.92
CA LYS A 95 -0.60 -7.71 3.06
C LYS A 95 -1.00 -7.11 1.71
N LEU A 96 -2.15 -6.43 1.63
CA LEU A 96 -2.69 -5.82 0.42
C LEU A 96 -2.55 -4.29 0.40
N ALA A 97 -2.06 -3.73 1.50
CA ALA A 97 -1.84 -2.30 1.62
C ALA A 97 -0.56 -2.02 2.40
N LEU A 98 -0.03 -0.80 2.22
CA LEU A 98 1.01 -0.23 3.06
C LEU A 98 0.66 1.23 3.35
N TRP A 99 0.89 1.66 4.58
CA TRP A 99 1.04 3.09 4.83
C TRP A 99 2.27 3.60 4.11
N LEU A 100 2.10 4.67 3.35
CA LEU A 100 3.22 5.43 2.78
C LEU A 100 3.76 6.42 3.80
N GLU A 101 3.62 6.09 5.08
CA GLU A 101 4.10 6.85 6.21
C GLU A 101 5.07 6.04 7.06
N PRO A 102 6.01 6.68 7.80
CA PRO A 102 6.08 8.08 8.21
C PRO A 102 6.89 8.92 7.22
N LEU A 103 6.27 9.37 6.13
CA LEU A 103 6.91 10.10 5.05
C LEU A 103 6.33 11.52 4.92
N SER A 104 5.44 11.94 5.82
CA SER A 104 4.88 13.29 5.85
C SER A 104 5.97 14.37 6.04
N ASP A 105 7.09 14.03 6.69
CA ASP A 105 8.30 14.88 6.79
C ASP A 105 9.37 14.55 5.72
N LEU A 106 9.13 13.55 4.87
CA LEU A 106 10.08 13.06 3.88
C LEU A 106 9.57 13.40 2.48
N THR A 107 10.14 14.45 1.88
CA THR A 107 10.02 14.70 0.43
C THR A 107 10.44 13.43 -0.36
N MET A 108 10.00 13.27 -1.61
CA MET A 108 10.46 12.15 -2.47
C MET A 108 12.00 12.00 -2.48
N LYS A 109 12.71 13.12 -2.36
CA LYS A 109 14.16 13.18 -2.12
C LYS A 109 14.59 12.33 -0.93
N ASN A 110 13.93 12.48 0.22
CA ASN A 110 14.26 11.77 1.45
C ASN A 110 13.88 10.28 1.40
N ILE A 111 12.84 9.92 0.65
CA ILE A 111 12.43 8.52 0.42
C ILE A 111 13.49 7.79 -0.40
N PHE A 112 13.87 8.37 -1.54
CA PHE A 112 14.94 7.84 -2.39
C PHE A 112 16.25 7.72 -1.61
N MET A 113 16.64 8.77 -0.89
CA MET A 113 17.83 8.73 -0.05
C MET A 113 17.76 7.62 1.00
N THR A 114 16.63 7.44 1.67
CA THR A 114 16.45 6.36 2.66
C THR A 114 16.56 4.98 2.01
N LEU A 115 16.06 4.81 0.78
CA LEU A 115 16.20 3.57 0.03
C LEU A 115 17.68 3.23 -0.27
N VAL A 116 18.50 4.24 -0.64
CA VAL A 116 19.86 4.03 -1.17
C VAL A 116 21.00 4.34 -0.18
N LYS A 117 20.72 4.93 0.98
CA LYS A 117 21.74 5.39 1.95
C LYS A 117 22.59 4.23 2.51
N ASP A 118 22.05 3.02 2.49
CA ASP A 118 22.78 1.83 2.92
C ASP A 118 22.73 0.76 1.82
N THR A 119 23.62 0.88 0.82
CA THR A 119 23.65 -0.04 -0.32
C THR A 119 24.10 -1.46 0.06
N ASN A 120 24.61 -1.65 1.28
CA ASN A 120 25.15 -2.93 1.77
C ASN A 120 24.29 -3.58 2.86
N ALA A 121 23.28 -2.89 3.40
CA ALA A 121 22.37 -3.41 4.41
C ALA A 121 20.93 -3.46 3.89
N MET A 122 20.09 -4.25 4.57
CA MET A 122 18.65 -4.32 4.34
C MET A 122 18.05 -2.92 4.13
N SER A 123 17.05 -2.80 3.25
CA SER A 123 16.47 -1.49 2.96
C SER A 123 15.98 -0.79 4.22
N THR A 124 16.62 0.35 4.55
CA THR A 124 16.25 1.13 5.75
C THR A 124 14.85 1.71 5.65
N LEU A 125 14.30 1.83 4.42
CA LEU A 125 12.93 2.29 4.20
C LEU A 125 11.90 1.28 4.70
N TYR A 126 12.03 0.01 4.34
CA TYR A 126 11.10 -1.02 4.79
C TYR A 126 11.23 -1.27 6.29
N ILE A 127 12.45 -1.24 6.84
CA ILE A 127 12.68 -1.36 8.29
C ILE A 127 11.97 -0.24 9.05
N LYS A 128 12.14 1.02 8.64
CA LYS A 128 11.44 2.16 9.26
C LYS A 128 9.92 2.03 9.20
N HIS A 129 9.41 1.49 8.10
CA HIS A 129 7.98 1.23 7.97
C HIS A 129 7.51 0.16 8.96
N MET A 130 8.26 -0.94 9.10
CA MET A 130 7.98 -1.99 10.09
C MET A 130 8.05 -1.45 11.52
N GLU A 131 9.07 -0.67 11.86
CA GLU A 131 9.21 -0.02 13.16
C GLU A 131 8.04 0.92 13.47
N PHE A 132 7.61 1.72 12.49
CA PHE A 132 6.43 2.57 12.62
C PHE A 132 5.18 1.75 12.95
N ARG A 133 4.96 0.64 12.22
CA ARG A 133 3.82 -0.26 12.45
C ARG A 133 3.88 -0.91 13.84
N ASP A 134 5.04 -1.38 14.26
CA ASP A 134 5.23 -2.00 15.56
C ASP A 134 4.99 -0.99 16.69
N ASN A 135 5.40 0.26 16.51
CA ASN A 135 5.09 1.34 17.45
C ASN A 135 3.58 1.59 17.55
N LEU A 136 2.84 1.59 16.43
CA LEU A 136 1.38 1.75 16.46
C LEU A 136 0.68 0.59 17.18
N ARG A 137 1.23 -0.62 17.15
CA ARG A 137 0.66 -1.79 17.84
C ARG A 137 1.00 -1.82 19.34
N THR A 138 2.18 -1.34 19.72
CA THR A 138 2.71 -1.48 21.09
C THR A 138 2.39 -0.32 22.03
N MET A 139 1.79 0.77 21.53
CA MET A 139 1.46 1.96 22.32
C MET A 139 0.45 1.74 23.46
N ASP A 140 -0.15 0.55 23.62
CA ASP A 140 -1.05 0.25 24.74
C ASP A 140 -0.71 -1.08 25.44
N LYS A 141 -0.24 -0.97 26.69
CA LYS A 141 0.18 -2.10 27.54
C LYS A 141 -1.00 -2.96 28.03
N ASN A 142 -2.25 -2.56 27.76
CA ASN A 142 -3.44 -3.29 28.17
C ASN A 142 -3.83 -4.46 27.25
N THR A 143 -3.07 -4.70 26.17
CA THR A 143 -3.35 -5.70 25.13
C THR A 143 -3.27 -7.16 25.60
N GLU A 144 -2.56 -7.45 26.71
CA GLU A 144 -2.47 -8.81 27.25
C GLU A 144 -3.83 -9.36 27.71
N LYS A 145 -4.75 -8.50 28.14
CA LYS A 145 -6.10 -8.91 28.57
C LYS A 145 -7.03 -9.32 27.42
N LEU A 146 -6.64 -9.05 26.17
CA LEU A 146 -7.50 -9.28 24.99
C LEU A 146 -7.19 -10.59 24.25
N LYS A 147 -6.06 -11.25 24.58
CA LYS A 147 -5.54 -12.44 23.86
C LYS A 147 -6.52 -13.62 23.84
N ASP A 148 -7.44 -13.69 24.81
CA ASP A 148 -8.41 -14.78 24.95
C ASP A 148 -9.76 -14.51 24.23
N SER A 149 -9.91 -13.37 23.54
CA SER A 149 -11.15 -13.08 22.82
C SER A 149 -11.13 -13.65 21.39
N ASN A 150 -12.27 -14.23 20.95
CA ASN A 150 -12.48 -14.65 19.56
C ASN A 150 -12.36 -13.50 18.53
N TYR A 151 -12.28 -12.24 19.00
CA TYR A 151 -12.18 -11.03 18.18
C TYR A 151 -10.88 -10.27 18.40
N TYR A 152 -9.86 -10.91 18.98
CA TYR A 152 -8.58 -10.28 19.31
C TYR A 152 -8.01 -9.49 18.12
N GLN A 153 -8.10 -10.05 16.91
CA GLN A 153 -7.61 -9.40 15.70
C GLN A 153 -8.32 -8.06 15.40
N ILE A 154 -9.65 -8.00 15.53
CA ILE A 154 -10.42 -6.77 15.25
C ILE A 154 -10.15 -5.71 16.30
N GLU A 155 -10.03 -6.12 17.57
CA GLU A 155 -9.67 -5.20 18.65
C GLU A 155 -8.25 -4.66 18.49
N GLN A 156 -7.30 -5.48 18.04
CA GLN A 156 -5.95 -5.02 17.68
C GLN A 156 -6.00 -3.99 16.53
N LEU A 157 -6.78 -4.25 15.48
CA LEU A 157 -6.96 -3.29 14.37
C LEU A 157 -7.52 -1.95 14.86
N LYS A 158 -8.54 -1.98 15.72
CA LYS A 158 -9.12 -0.78 16.32
C LYS A 158 -8.10 -0.03 17.18
N LEU A 159 -7.26 -0.76 17.92
CA LEU A 159 -6.20 -0.18 18.72
C LEU A 159 -5.14 0.50 17.85
N THR A 160 -4.65 -0.17 16.81
CA THR A 160 -3.69 0.38 15.85
C THR A 160 -4.24 1.64 15.20
N ARG A 161 -5.49 1.63 14.73
CA ARG A 161 -6.20 2.83 14.27
C ARG A 161 -6.22 3.94 15.32
N ASN A 162 -6.55 3.62 16.58
CA ASN A 162 -6.62 4.65 17.62
C ASN A 162 -5.26 5.29 17.87
N ASN A 163 -4.19 4.49 17.89
CA ASN A 163 -2.83 4.98 18.04
C ASN A 163 -2.40 5.80 16.82
N TYR A 164 -2.84 5.41 15.62
CA TYR A 164 -2.65 6.17 14.41
C TYR A 164 -3.19 7.60 14.54
N PHE A 165 -4.41 7.78 15.07
CA PHE A 165 -4.97 9.12 15.34
C PHE A 165 -4.25 9.89 16.46
N LYS A 166 -3.66 9.21 17.45
CA LYS A 166 -2.85 9.86 18.50
C LYS A 166 -1.58 10.49 17.94
N CYS A 167 -1.03 9.96 16.85
CA CYS A 167 0.13 10.52 16.16
C CYS A 167 -0.16 11.86 15.44
N GLN A 168 -1.40 12.35 15.43
CA GLN A 168 -1.81 13.62 14.82
C GLN A 168 -1.45 13.76 13.33
N ILE A 169 -1.36 12.64 12.63
CA ILE A 169 -1.10 12.64 11.20
C ILE A 169 -2.34 13.20 10.50
N LYS A 170 -2.17 14.26 9.69
CA LYS A 170 -3.27 14.94 9.00
C LYS A 170 -3.52 14.45 7.58
N ASP A 171 -2.45 14.28 6.82
CA ASP A 171 -2.51 13.88 5.42
C ASP A 171 -1.86 12.52 5.22
N THR A 172 -2.68 11.48 5.22
CA THR A 172 -2.20 10.11 5.07
C THR A 172 -2.31 9.62 3.64
N ARG A 173 -1.32 8.85 3.23
CA ARG A 173 -1.39 8.08 1.98
C ARG A 173 -1.24 6.60 2.25
N ALA A 174 -2.08 5.80 1.63
CA ALA A 174 -1.93 4.35 1.59
C ALA A 174 -1.71 3.89 0.15
N ALA A 175 -0.73 3.00 -0.03
CA ALA A 175 -0.58 2.24 -1.25
C ALA A 175 -1.45 0.99 -1.16
N LEU A 176 -2.24 0.73 -2.19
CA LEU A 176 -3.11 -0.43 -2.31
C LEU A 176 -2.62 -1.34 -3.43
N TYR A 177 -2.70 -2.64 -3.22
CA TYR A 177 -2.19 -3.66 -4.14
C TYR A 177 -3.27 -4.69 -4.49
N PRO A 178 -3.28 -5.23 -5.72
CA PRO A 178 -4.29 -6.17 -6.20
C PRO A 178 -4.13 -7.59 -5.65
N ILE A 179 -2.95 -7.91 -5.17
CA ILE A 179 -2.58 -9.20 -4.60
C ILE A 179 -1.63 -8.94 -3.43
N PRO A 180 -1.45 -9.92 -2.52
CA PRO A 180 -0.52 -9.77 -1.41
C PRO A 180 0.86 -9.32 -1.89
N ILE A 181 1.45 -8.34 -1.21
CA ILE A 181 2.70 -7.69 -1.63
C ILE A 181 3.84 -8.70 -1.80
N ASP A 182 3.92 -9.71 -0.94
CA ASP A 182 4.92 -10.77 -1.06
C ASP A 182 4.80 -11.49 -2.41
N LYS A 183 3.57 -11.85 -2.80
CA LYS A 183 3.28 -12.47 -4.09
C LYS A 183 3.55 -11.51 -5.26
N LEU A 184 3.27 -10.22 -5.07
CA LEU A 184 3.59 -9.19 -6.07
C LEU A 184 5.11 -9.08 -6.28
N CYS A 185 5.90 -9.14 -5.21
CA CYS A 185 7.36 -9.16 -5.27
C CYS A 185 7.90 -10.45 -5.91
N GLU A 186 7.27 -11.61 -5.68
CA GLU A 186 7.59 -12.86 -6.38
C GLU A 186 7.29 -12.76 -7.88
N GLU A 187 6.10 -12.29 -8.26
CA GLU A 187 5.74 -12.07 -9.67
C GLU A 187 6.71 -11.09 -10.35
N LEU A 188 7.15 -10.04 -9.63
CA LEU A 188 8.15 -9.08 -10.11
C LEU A 188 9.53 -9.72 -10.29
N LYS A 189 9.93 -10.60 -9.38
CA LYS A 189 11.19 -11.35 -9.48
C LYS A 189 11.19 -12.26 -10.70
N GLU A 190 10.11 -13.01 -10.93
CA GLU A 190 10.00 -13.86 -12.12
C GLU A 190 9.94 -13.04 -13.41
N PHE A 191 9.25 -11.89 -13.40
CA PHE A 191 9.24 -10.98 -14.54
C PHE A 191 10.63 -10.41 -14.84
N ALA A 192 11.40 -10.03 -13.81
CA ALA A 192 12.76 -9.55 -13.98
C ALA A 192 13.67 -10.59 -14.64
N LYS A 193 13.56 -11.88 -14.28
CA LYS A 193 14.33 -12.96 -14.93
C LYS A 193 14.08 -13.05 -16.45
N LEU A 194 12.89 -12.67 -16.90
CA LEU A 194 12.55 -12.67 -18.34
C LEU A 194 13.14 -11.46 -19.08
N LEU A 195 13.35 -10.34 -18.38
CA LEU A 195 13.89 -9.11 -18.95
C LEU A 195 15.41 -9.03 -18.88
N CYS A 196 16.00 -9.52 -17.78
CA CYS A 196 17.43 -9.42 -17.55
C CYS A 196 18.21 -10.31 -18.53
N LEU A 197 18.89 -9.68 -19.50
CA LEU A 197 19.70 -10.40 -20.49
C LEU A 197 21.10 -10.77 -19.95
N TYR A 198 21.67 -9.97 -19.03
CA TYR A 198 23.02 -10.16 -18.47
C TYR A 198 23.09 -9.76 -16.99
N ASP A 199 23.80 -10.56 -16.18
CA ASP A 199 24.06 -10.36 -14.73
C ASP A 199 22.83 -10.15 -13.82
N ASN A 200 21.64 -10.51 -14.30
CA ASN A 200 20.37 -10.27 -13.61
C ASN A 200 20.16 -8.80 -13.22
N VAL A 201 20.75 -7.85 -13.97
CA VAL A 201 20.63 -6.42 -13.72
C VAL A 201 19.62 -5.80 -14.67
N GLU A 202 18.69 -5.01 -14.12
CA GLU A 202 17.76 -4.21 -14.90
C GLU A 202 17.50 -2.86 -14.26
N THR A 203 17.14 -1.85 -15.07
CA THR A 203 16.74 -0.54 -14.55
C THR A 203 15.29 -0.56 -14.06
N VAL A 204 15.00 0.23 -13.02
CA VAL A 204 13.61 0.49 -12.60
C VAL A 204 12.77 1.00 -13.77
N TYR A 205 13.33 1.86 -14.62
CA TYR A 205 12.64 2.33 -15.82
C TYR A 205 12.18 1.15 -16.70
N ASN A 206 13.07 0.23 -17.05
CA ASN A 206 12.70 -0.88 -17.92
C ASN A 206 11.72 -1.85 -17.25
N LEU A 207 11.86 -2.10 -15.94
CA LEU A 207 10.94 -2.97 -15.21
C LEU A 207 9.50 -2.42 -15.16
N PHE A 208 9.32 -1.14 -14.88
CA PHE A 208 7.98 -0.58 -14.59
C PHE A 208 7.39 0.27 -15.71
N TYR A 209 8.22 0.74 -16.65
CA TYR A 209 7.82 1.69 -17.69
C TYR A 209 8.06 1.20 -19.12
N SER A 210 8.74 0.07 -19.30
CA SER A 210 8.94 -0.52 -20.64
C SER A 210 7.62 -0.94 -21.28
N PRO A 211 7.51 -0.84 -22.62
CA PRO A 211 6.38 -1.39 -23.36
C PRO A 211 6.18 -2.90 -23.14
N LEU A 212 7.26 -3.64 -22.84
CA LEU A 212 7.17 -5.07 -22.51
C LEU A 212 6.42 -5.31 -21.19
N GLY A 213 6.46 -4.33 -20.29
CA GLY A 213 5.74 -4.34 -19.02
C GLY A 213 4.23 -4.22 -19.16
N HIS A 214 3.68 -3.79 -20.32
CA HIS A 214 2.23 -3.66 -20.53
C HIS A 214 1.45 -4.97 -20.30
N LYS A 215 2.12 -6.12 -20.45
CA LYS A 215 1.51 -7.44 -20.21
C LYS A 215 1.44 -7.81 -18.73
N TYR A 216 2.04 -7.02 -17.85
CA TYR A 216 2.20 -7.30 -16.43
C TYR A 216 1.55 -6.23 -15.56
N LYS A 217 1.18 -6.62 -14.34
CA LYS A 217 0.48 -5.78 -13.35
C LYS A 217 1.33 -4.61 -12.80
N PHE A 218 2.58 -4.46 -13.27
CA PHE A 218 3.57 -3.51 -12.78
C PHE A 218 3.67 -2.25 -13.62
N HIS A 219 3.02 -2.21 -14.79
CA HIS A 219 3.18 -1.10 -15.72
C HIS A 219 2.64 0.21 -15.12
N ARG A 220 3.49 1.24 -15.09
CA ARG A 220 3.17 2.60 -14.60
C ARG A 220 2.64 2.63 -13.16
N LEU A 221 3.14 1.75 -12.29
CA LEU A 221 2.97 1.96 -10.86
C LEU A 221 3.55 3.32 -10.45
N PRO A 222 2.94 4.03 -9.50
CA PRO A 222 3.51 5.26 -8.98
C PRO A 222 4.91 5.04 -8.37
N ASP A 223 5.77 6.06 -8.45
CA ASP A 223 7.16 5.95 -8.01
C ASP A 223 7.28 5.55 -6.52
N GLU A 224 6.36 5.96 -5.65
CA GLU A 224 6.35 5.51 -4.25
C GLU A 224 6.01 4.02 -4.11
N HIS A 225 5.06 3.47 -4.87
CA HIS A 225 4.79 2.03 -4.87
C HIS A 225 6.05 1.28 -5.30
N ILE A 226 6.67 1.72 -6.39
CA ILE A 226 7.92 1.15 -6.89
C ILE A 226 9.00 1.20 -5.81
N THR A 227 9.18 2.35 -5.15
CA THR A 227 10.17 2.52 -4.08
C THR A 227 9.97 1.50 -2.95
N TYR A 228 8.73 1.33 -2.49
CA TYR A 228 8.41 0.36 -1.45
C TYR A 228 8.62 -1.08 -1.92
N LEU A 229 8.19 -1.44 -3.13
CA LEU A 229 8.43 -2.78 -3.67
C LEU A 229 9.93 -3.08 -3.77
N VAL A 230 10.73 -2.14 -4.26
CA VAL A 230 12.19 -2.28 -4.31
C VAL A 230 12.77 -2.40 -2.90
N SER A 231 12.29 -1.62 -1.93
CA SER A 231 12.72 -1.72 -0.53
C SER A 231 12.49 -3.12 0.06
N ILE A 232 11.35 -3.74 -0.25
CA ILE A 232 10.98 -5.09 0.20
C ILE A 232 11.86 -6.13 -0.47
N LEU A 233 12.08 -6.04 -1.79
CA LEU A 233 12.99 -6.93 -2.51
C LEU A 233 14.40 -6.93 -1.92
N VAL A 234 14.92 -5.75 -1.58
CA VAL A 234 16.25 -5.59 -0.96
C VAL A 234 16.25 -6.13 0.47
N HIS A 235 15.23 -5.81 1.26
CA HIS A 235 15.09 -6.34 2.63
C HIS A 235 15.01 -7.87 2.65
N ASN A 236 14.34 -8.49 1.69
CA ASN A 236 14.25 -9.95 1.60
C ASN A 236 15.51 -10.59 0.98
N LYS A 237 16.55 -9.80 0.66
CA LYS A 237 17.76 -10.23 -0.04
C LYS A 237 17.47 -10.88 -1.41
N TRP A 238 16.38 -10.49 -2.05
CA TRP A 238 16.04 -10.94 -3.41
C TRP A 238 16.62 -10.03 -4.48
N ALA A 239 17.06 -8.84 -4.10
CA ALA A 239 17.75 -7.93 -4.98
C ALA A 239 18.76 -7.05 -4.24
N THR A 240 19.69 -6.45 -4.98
CA THR A 240 20.56 -5.37 -4.52
C THR A 240 20.43 -4.16 -5.43
N ILE A 241 20.54 -2.95 -4.85
CA ILE A 241 20.47 -1.71 -5.62
C ILE A 241 21.87 -1.40 -6.17
N ILE A 242 21.92 -1.13 -7.47
CA ILE A 242 23.11 -0.65 -8.17
C ILE A 242 22.92 0.83 -8.49
N LEU A 243 23.80 1.66 -7.93
CA LEU A 243 23.86 3.08 -8.25
C LEU A 243 24.78 3.30 -9.46
N PRO A 244 24.27 3.84 -10.58
CA PRO A 244 25.12 4.27 -11.67
C PRO A 244 26.17 5.30 -11.19
N PRO A 245 27.38 5.34 -11.77
CA PRO A 245 28.41 6.34 -11.41
C PRO A 245 27.90 7.79 -11.49
N SER A 246 27.01 8.07 -12.46
CA SER A 246 26.37 9.37 -12.65
C SER A 246 25.42 9.77 -11.52
N VAL A 247 24.81 8.79 -10.82
CA VAL A 247 23.98 9.02 -9.64
C VAL A 247 24.87 9.14 -8.41
N LYS A 248 25.91 8.31 -8.28
CA LYS A 248 26.83 8.30 -7.14
C LYS A 248 27.55 9.63 -6.92
N ASN A 249 27.92 10.32 -8.00
CA ASN A 249 28.63 11.60 -7.94
C ASN A 249 27.70 12.81 -7.74
N ASN A 250 26.38 12.64 -7.89
CA ASN A 250 25.40 13.72 -7.88
C ASN A 250 24.07 13.24 -7.28
N ILE A 251 24.16 12.58 -6.12
CA ILE A 251 23.00 12.01 -5.42
C ILE A 251 21.94 13.09 -5.12
N GLU A 252 22.38 14.34 -4.90
CA GLU A 252 21.47 15.47 -4.70
C GLU A 252 20.70 15.89 -5.96
N TYR A 253 21.21 15.60 -7.16
CA TYR A 253 20.65 16.04 -8.44
C TYR A 253 19.91 14.94 -9.21
N ASN A 254 20.23 13.66 -8.98
CA ASN A 254 19.68 12.55 -9.75
C ASN A 254 18.69 11.72 -8.90
N GLN A 255 17.60 12.38 -8.48
CA GLN A 255 16.58 11.87 -7.55
C GLN A 255 15.51 11.00 -8.25
N ASN A 256 15.84 10.42 -9.40
CA ASN A 256 14.88 9.69 -10.21
C ASN A 256 15.05 8.19 -9.98
N ILE A 257 14.08 7.58 -9.28
CA ILE A 257 14.08 6.13 -9.02
C ILE A 257 14.21 5.31 -10.30
N LYS A 258 13.75 5.84 -11.43
CA LYS A 258 13.81 5.20 -12.76
C LYS A 258 15.24 4.87 -13.21
N ASN A 259 16.23 5.62 -12.75
CA ASN A 259 17.63 5.43 -13.12
C ASN A 259 18.36 4.40 -12.23
N LEU A 260 17.72 3.86 -11.18
CA LEU A 260 18.32 2.83 -10.35
C LEU A 260 18.44 1.52 -11.12
N GLY A 261 19.63 0.92 -11.06
CA GLY A 261 19.83 -0.48 -11.41
C GLY A 261 19.40 -1.37 -10.25
N ILE A 262 18.78 -2.49 -10.56
CA ILE A 262 18.41 -3.53 -9.60
C ILE A 262 19.04 -4.83 -10.09
N ARG A 263 19.86 -5.44 -9.25
CA ARG A 263 20.40 -6.78 -9.49
C ARG A 263 19.59 -7.79 -8.70
N PHE A 264 18.90 -8.70 -9.39
CA PHE A 264 18.15 -9.77 -8.75
C PHE A 264 19.07 -10.95 -8.37
N ILE A 265 18.79 -11.55 -7.21
CA ILE A 265 19.53 -12.70 -6.64
C ILE A 265 18.70 -13.98 -6.77
#